data_AF-A0A9W8B3C7-F1
#
_entry.id   AF-A0A9W8B3C7-F1
#
_cell.length_a   1.000
_cell.length_b   1.000
_cell.length_c   1.000
_cell.angle_alpha   90.00
_cell.angle_beta   90.00
_cell.angle_gamma   90.00
#
_symmetry.space_group_name_H-M   'P 1'
#
loop_
_entity.id
_entity.type
_entity.pdbx_description
1 polymer ?
#
loop_
_entity_poly.entity_id
_entity_poly.type
_entity_poly.pdbx_seq_one_letter_code
_entity_poly.pdbx_strand_id
1 'polypeptide(L)'
;MSTDLALRVFDNPHGNKVSDFSSWGPSALIEPKPDIGAYGYRIWSTMNRNFGRYGFMSGTSMATPFVAGSLALLYKEGFFWDYDAARRSLIQPSVLTKHSSGLAESFAHQGFGLMNLTNVIDRKMDLSQNAFTCRDLATDYFYNGVSDWNFYIMNKGSSSATYKLTHIPATSVSVYNADWSVARPPRVSTQTATVTFPKTSITVSPSGTGHGTKVNLKIKLPESSSSEFWIYSGYIQVTPTTGTYRVPQNLPYLGMNGFYRDMPLFTEKTFVPLLVDGATGNAITTNGTKFTMSNGNVPVVAFQLVVPASRIRIKVVKAGTTTPHASVEDAYYDYFQRNVYQTTDPYWFYTWQGNMYHYQTPQDIIPVPNGKWQLQFSFARGYGKVNNFYDGYHIWYTPVFEVARSSL
;
A
#
# COMPACT_ATOMS: atom_id res chain seq x y z
N MET A 1 26.37 17.43 -46.61
CA MET A 1 25.87 16.06 -46.41
C MET A 1 24.72 16.15 -45.43
N SER A 2 23.50 15.95 -45.90
CA SER A 2 22.30 15.86 -45.06
C SER A 2 22.35 14.52 -44.32
N THR A 3 22.69 14.52 -43.04
CA THR A 3 22.49 13.34 -42.19
C THR A 3 21.04 13.33 -41.77
N ASP A 4 20.22 12.71 -42.59
CA ASP A 4 18.86 12.33 -42.27
C ASP A 4 18.93 11.39 -41.05
N LEU A 5 18.76 11.93 -39.85
CA LEU A 5 18.67 11.18 -38.61
C LEU A 5 17.31 10.46 -38.64
N ALA A 6 17.25 9.36 -39.39
CA ALA A 6 16.10 8.48 -39.37
C ALA A 6 15.86 8.05 -37.91
N LEU A 7 14.72 8.45 -37.36
CA LEU A 7 14.27 8.02 -36.04
C LEU A 7 14.13 6.50 -36.07
N ARG A 8 15.13 5.78 -35.53
CA ARG A 8 15.06 4.34 -35.38
C ARG A 8 14.30 4.04 -34.09
N VAL A 9 13.08 3.53 -34.25
CA VAL A 9 12.29 2.98 -33.16
C VAL A 9 12.72 1.53 -32.96
N PHE A 10 13.06 1.16 -31.74
CA PHE A 10 13.37 -0.22 -31.37
C PHE A 10 12.32 -0.72 -30.39
N ASP A 11 11.93 -1.98 -30.53
CA ASP A 11 11.05 -2.62 -29.56
C ASP A 11 11.75 -2.70 -28.21
N ASN A 12 11.08 -2.19 -27.17
CA ASN A 12 11.53 -2.38 -25.81
C ASN A 12 10.98 -3.72 -25.30
N PRO A 13 11.82 -4.70 -24.91
CA PRO A 13 11.35 -5.97 -24.35
C PRO A 13 10.55 -5.82 -23.03
N HIS A 14 10.68 -4.65 -22.38
CA HIS A 14 9.92 -4.22 -21.21
C HIS A 14 8.75 -3.27 -21.53
N GLY A 15 8.48 -3.02 -22.82
CA GLY A 15 7.36 -2.19 -23.26
C GLY A 15 6.01 -2.80 -22.87
N ASN A 16 5.00 -1.93 -22.67
CA ASN A 16 3.63 -2.30 -22.31
C ASN A 16 3.50 -3.18 -21.05
N LYS A 17 4.47 -3.06 -20.13
CA LYS A 17 4.48 -3.75 -18.84
C LYS A 17 4.71 -2.73 -17.73
N VAL A 18 4.20 -3.02 -16.53
CA VAL A 18 4.57 -2.24 -15.34
C VAL A 18 6.04 -2.52 -15.03
N SER A 19 6.81 -1.47 -14.71
CA SER A 19 8.24 -1.60 -14.39
C SER A 19 8.44 -2.34 -13.07
N ASP A 20 9.45 -3.21 -13.01
CA ASP A 20 9.81 -4.03 -11.85
C ASP A 20 10.14 -3.23 -10.57
N PHE A 21 10.72 -2.04 -10.72
CA PHE A 21 10.99 -1.12 -9.62
C PHE A 21 9.76 -0.36 -9.11
N SER A 22 8.62 -0.42 -9.82
CA SER A 22 7.43 0.32 -9.42
C SER A 22 6.95 -0.18 -8.06
N SER A 23 6.69 0.75 -7.15
CA SER A 23 6.17 0.40 -5.83
C SER A 23 4.79 -0.20 -5.95
N TRP A 24 4.58 -1.30 -5.22
CA TRP A 24 3.30 -1.95 -5.10
C TRP A 24 2.50 -1.29 -3.98
N GLY A 25 1.20 -1.12 -4.21
CA GLY A 25 0.24 -0.99 -3.14
C GLY A 25 -0.17 -2.36 -2.56
N PRO A 26 -1.32 -2.43 -1.88
CA PRO A 26 -2.16 -1.28 -1.50
C PRO A 26 -1.48 -0.38 -0.45
N SER A 27 -2.17 0.67 -0.02
CA SER A 27 -1.69 1.47 1.13
C SER A 27 -1.59 0.60 2.40
N ALA A 28 -0.99 1.15 3.46
CA ALA A 28 -0.92 0.51 4.77
C ALA A 28 -2.30 0.13 5.36
N LEU A 29 -3.38 0.76 4.88
CA LEU A 29 -4.77 0.49 5.25
C LEU A 29 -5.54 -0.28 4.17
N ILE A 30 -4.87 -1.00 3.29
CA ILE A 30 -5.46 -1.77 2.18
C ILE A 30 -6.32 -0.87 1.26
N GLU A 31 -5.90 0.38 1.09
CA GLU A 31 -6.58 1.30 0.17
C GLU A 31 -5.96 1.18 -1.23
N PRO A 32 -6.76 1.33 -2.29
CA PRO A 32 -6.28 1.26 -3.67
C PRO A 32 -5.17 2.28 -3.95
N LYS A 33 -3.95 1.77 -4.14
CA LYS A 33 -2.78 2.46 -4.72
C LYS A 33 -1.95 1.50 -5.58
N PRO A 34 -1.15 1.99 -6.54
CA PRO A 34 -1.04 3.38 -7.01
C PRO A 34 -2.31 3.85 -7.75
N ASP A 35 -2.40 5.14 -8.09
CA ASP A 35 -3.56 5.67 -8.84
C ASP A 35 -3.43 5.40 -10.34
N ILE A 36 -2.29 5.67 -10.96
CA ILE A 36 -2.16 5.60 -12.43
C ILE A 36 -0.74 5.28 -12.84
N GLY A 37 -0.60 4.53 -13.94
CA GLY A 37 0.67 4.28 -14.61
C GLY A 37 0.95 5.32 -15.70
N ALA A 38 2.22 5.67 -15.88
CA ALA A 38 2.71 6.49 -16.99
C ALA A 38 4.12 6.03 -17.40
N TYR A 39 4.65 6.62 -18.47
CA TYR A 39 5.97 6.26 -18.99
C TYR A 39 7.08 6.65 -18.02
N GLY A 40 7.70 5.65 -17.39
CA GLY A 40 8.79 5.87 -16.41
C GLY A 40 10.06 5.07 -16.69
N TYR A 41 10.10 4.21 -17.70
CA TYR A 41 11.27 3.37 -18.01
C TYR A 41 12.03 3.91 -19.22
N ARG A 42 13.34 4.13 -19.07
CA ARG A 42 14.24 4.64 -20.13
C ARG A 42 13.68 5.89 -20.80
N ILE A 43 13.35 6.89 -20.00
CA ILE A 43 12.88 8.20 -20.47
C ILE A 43 14.08 9.07 -20.80
N TRP A 44 14.16 9.51 -22.06
CA TRP A 44 15.15 10.48 -22.51
C TRP A 44 14.73 11.89 -22.09
N SER A 45 15.56 12.57 -21.29
CA SER A 45 15.26 13.92 -20.84
C SER A 45 16.55 14.70 -20.56
N THR A 46 16.40 15.98 -20.23
CA THR A 46 17.49 16.88 -19.85
C THR A 46 18.18 16.42 -18.58
N MET A 47 19.50 16.57 -18.54
CA MET A 47 20.39 16.29 -17.42
C MET A 47 21.34 17.48 -17.18
N ASN A 48 22.06 17.47 -16.06
CA ASN A 48 23.12 18.46 -15.83
C ASN A 48 24.15 18.43 -16.97
N ARG A 49 24.74 19.58 -17.31
CA ARG A 49 25.80 19.71 -18.31
C ARG A 49 26.96 18.74 -18.05
N ASN A 50 27.31 18.51 -16.78
CA ASN A 50 28.38 17.59 -16.40
C ASN A 50 28.04 16.11 -16.69
N PHE A 51 26.76 15.79 -16.93
CA PHE A 51 26.26 14.45 -17.31
C PHE A 51 25.81 14.38 -18.77
N GLY A 52 26.30 15.25 -19.65
CA GLY A 52 26.02 15.17 -21.09
C GLY A 52 24.75 15.89 -21.55
N ARG A 53 24.13 16.73 -20.71
CA ARG A 53 22.94 17.57 -20.99
C ARG A 53 21.63 16.82 -21.25
N TYR A 54 21.69 15.61 -21.79
CA TYR A 54 20.56 14.72 -21.99
C TYR A 54 20.97 13.29 -21.71
N GLY A 55 20.04 12.49 -21.23
CA GLY A 55 20.28 11.08 -20.95
C GLY A 55 19.00 10.33 -20.67
N PHE A 56 19.14 9.01 -20.54
CA PHE A 56 18.04 8.13 -20.13
C PHE A 56 18.00 7.98 -18.62
N MET A 57 16.83 8.13 -18.01
CA MET A 57 16.57 7.73 -16.63
C MET A 57 15.35 6.81 -16.55
N SER A 58 15.30 6.00 -15.50
CA SER A 58 14.17 5.16 -15.18
C SER A 58 13.72 5.42 -13.74
N GLY A 59 12.41 5.48 -13.52
CA GLY A 59 11.83 5.65 -12.20
C GLY A 59 10.40 6.13 -12.28
N THR A 60 9.64 5.90 -11.20
CA THR A 60 8.35 6.58 -11.00
C THR A 60 8.52 8.09 -10.96
N SER A 61 9.69 8.58 -10.51
CA SER A 61 10.09 10.00 -10.62
C SER A 61 10.10 10.54 -12.05
N MET A 62 10.24 9.70 -13.08
CA MET A 62 10.13 10.09 -14.49
C MET A 62 8.68 9.98 -15.00
N ALA A 63 7.89 9.06 -14.45
CA ALA A 63 6.47 8.95 -14.75
C ALA A 63 5.66 10.14 -14.19
N THR A 64 5.99 10.61 -12.97
CA THR A 64 5.33 11.74 -12.30
C THR A 64 5.26 13.03 -13.14
N PRO A 65 6.36 13.56 -13.72
CA PRO A 65 6.29 14.78 -14.51
C PRO A 65 5.48 14.61 -15.80
N PHE A 66 5.42 13.42 -16.39
CA PHE A 66 4.55 13.15 -17.54
C PHE A 66 3.07 13.31 -17.16
N VAL A 67 2.66 12.74 -16.02
CA VAL A 67 1.31 12.89 -15.47
C VAL A 67 1.01 14.36 -15.14
N ALA A 68 1.94 15.04 -14.46
CA ALA A 68 1.76 16.43 -14.04
C ALA A 68 1.61 17.38 -15.25
N GLY A 69 2.47 17.26 -16.26
CA GLY A 69 2.38 18.06 -17.49
C GLY A 69 1.09 17.81 -18.26
N SER A 70 0.65 16.55 -18.34
CA SER A 70 -0.61 16.18 -18.98
C SER A 70 -1.82 16.79 -18.28
N LEU A 71 -1.86 16.73 -16.93
CA LEU A 71 -2.91 17.36 -16.14
C LEU A 71 -2.92 18.88 -16.31
N ALA A 72 -1.75 19.52 -16.36
CA ALA A 72 -1.66 20.97 -16.58
C ALA A 72 -2.25 21.39 -17.93
N LEU A 73 -2.00 20.62 -18.99
CA LEU A 73 -2.59 20.87 -20.32
C LEU A 73 -4.11 20.69 -20.29
N LEU A 74 -4.61 19.59 -19.73
CA LEU A 74 -6.05 19.34 -19.64
C LEU A 74 -6.77 20.41 -18.79
N TYR A 75 -6.14 20.86 -17.71
CA TYR A 75 -6.65 21.96 -16.88
C TYR A 75 -6.74 23.27 -17.69
N LYS A 76 -5.68 23.62 -18.43
CA LYS A 76 -5.65 24.82 -19.26
C LYS A 76 -6.74 24.80 -20.34
N GLU A 77 -7.01 23.65 -20.93
CA GLU A 77 -8.06 23.47 -21.95
C GLU A 77 -9.48 23.32 -21.34
N GLY A 78 -9.62 23.45 -20.02
CA GLY A 78 -10.93 23.48 -19.34
C GLY A 78 -11.63 22.13 -19.24
N PHE A 79 -10.91 21.01 -19.30
CA PHE A 79 -11.50 19.67 -19.16
C PHE A 79 -12.06 19.40 -17.75
N PHE A 80 -11.56 20.10 -16.74
CA PHE A 80 -12.00 19.97 -15.34
C PHE A 80 -11.61 21.23 -14.55
N TRP A 81 -12.34 21.47 -13.46
CA TRP A 81 -12.18 22.68 -12.63
C TRP A 81 -11.93 22.37 -11.15
N ASP A 82 -12.12 21.11 -10.73
CA ASP A 82 -11.86 20.63 -9.38
C ASP A 82 -11.00 19.35 -9.40
N TYR A 83 -10.42 19.04 -8.25
CA TYR A 83 -9.51 17.91 -8.06
C TYR A 83 -10.17 16.56 -8.37
N ASP A 84 -11.41 16.35 -7.94
CA ASP A 84 -12.08 15.06 -8.10
C ASP A 84 -12.45 14.80 -9.56
N ALA A 85 -12.91 15.83 -10.27
CA ALA A 85 -13.13 15.79 -11.71
C ALA A 85 -11.82 15.55 -12.48
N ALA A 86 -10.73 16.21 -12.09
CA ALA A 86 -9.41 16.00 -12.68
C ALA A 86 -8.96 14.54 -12.53
N ARG A 87 -9.01 14.03 -11.29
CA ARG A 87 -8.62 12.67 -10.96
C ARG A 87 -9.47 11.64 -11.70
N ARG A 88 -10.81 11.73 -11.63
CA ARG A 88 -11.72 10.83 -12.37
C ARG A 88 -11.44 10.84 -13.87
N SER A 89 -11.29 12.03 -14.44
CA SER A 89 -11.06 12.20 -15.88
C SER A 89 -9.82 11.49 -16.35
N LEU A 90 -8.78 11.50 -15.53
CA LEU A 90 -7.49 10.95 -15.87
C LEU A 90 -7.43 9.43 -15.71
N ILE A 91 -7.97 8.91 -14.60
CA ILE A 91 -7.75 7.52 -14.19
C ILE A 91 -8.73 6.54 -14.85
N GLN A 92 -10.02 6.89 -14.96
CA GLN A 92 -11.06 5.99 -15.48
C GLN A 92 -10.84 5.53 -16.93
N PRO A 93 -10.37 6.37 -17.88
CA PRO A 93 -10.16 5.96 -19.28
C PRO A 93 -8.80 5.28 -19.56
N SER A 94 -8.09 4.84 -18.51
CA SER A 94 -6.75 4.24 -18.63
C SER A 94 -6.76 2.88 -19.34
N VAL A 95 -5.61 2.50 -19.89
CA VAL A 95 -5.43 1.23 -20.61
C VAL A 95 -4.82 0.18 -19.69
N LEU A 96 -5.51 -0.95 -19.51
CA LEU A 96 -5.06 -2.02 -18.64
C LEU A 96 -3.94 -2.84 -19.29
N THR A 97 -2.89 -3.12 -18.52
CA THR A 97 -1.88 -4.12 -18.86
C THR A 97 -2.41 -5.51 -18.56
N LYS A 98 -2.15 -6.47 -19.45
CA LYS A 98 -2.55 -7.88 -19.30
C LYS A 98 -1.34 -8.81 -19.36
N HIS A 99 -1.40 -9.86 -18.56
CA HIS A 99 -0.47 -10.99 -18.64
C HIS A 99 -0.81 -11.88 -19.84
N SER A 100 0.12 -12.78 -20.19
CA SER A 100 -0.10 -13.80 -21.22
C SER A 100 -1.27 -14.74 -20.91
N SER A 101 -1.64 -14.89 -19.63
CA SER A 101 -2.84 -15.62 -19.20
C SER A 101 -4.16 -14.94 -19.56
N GLY A 102 -4.13 -13.69 -20.06
CA GLY A 102 -5.30 -12.87 -20.35
C GLY A 102 -5.84 -12.09 -19.15
N LEU A 103 -5.37 -12.39 -17.93
CA LEU A 103 -5.69 -11.63 -16.73
C LEU A 103 -5.05 -10.23 -16.78
N ALA A 104 -5.72 -9.23 -16.24
CA ALA A 104 -5.11 -7.94 -16.00
C ALA A 104 -4.02 -8.03 -14.92
N GLU A 105 -3.01 -7.17 -15.01
CA GLU A 105 -2.06 -6.95 -13.91
C GLU A 105 -2.79 -6.48 -12.65
N SER A 106 -2.28 -6.85 -11.48
CA SER A 106 -2.91 -6.52 -10.21
C SER A 106 -3.11 -5.01 -10.08
N PHE A 107 -4.25 -4.56 -9.57
CA PHE A 107 -4.46 -3.14 -9.26
C PHE A 107 -3.35 -2.62 -8.32
N ALA A 108 -2.91 -3.47 -7.39
CA ALA A 108 -1.82 -3.15 -6.48
C ALA A 108 -0.51 -2.79 -7.20
N HIS A 109 -0.33 -3.17 -8.47
CA HIS A 109 0.86 -2.84 -9.26
C HIS A 109 0.60 -1.73 -10.29
N GLN A 110 -0.47 -1.87 -11.10
CA GLN A 110 -0.73 -0.96 -12.24
C GLN A 110 -1.65 0.22 -11.90
N GLY A 111 -2.30 0.22 -10.74
CA GLY A 111 -3.37 1.18 -10.43
C GLY A 111 -4.49 1.07 -11.46
N PHE A 112 -4.96 2.19 -12.00
CA PHE A 112 -6.00 2.18 -13.05
C PHE A 112 -5.49 1.74 -14.42
N GLY A 113 -4.18 1.50 -14.57
CA GLY A 113 -3.52 1.20 -15.84
C GLY A 113 -2.74 2.40 -16.38
N LEU A 114 -2.31 2.28 -17.64
CA LEU A 114 -1.55 3.31 -18.33
C LEU A 114 -2.45 4.49 -18.74
N MET A 115 -2.07 5.70 -18.35
CA MET A 115 -2.74 6.92 -18.77
C MET A 115 -2.86 7.01 -20.30
N ASN A 116 -4.02 7.44 -20.78
CA ASN A 116 -4.26 7.65 -22.21
C ASN A 116 -5.03 8.96 -22.46
N LEU A 117 -4.32 9.99 -22.93
CA LEU A 117 -4.89 11.33 -23.12
C LEU A 117 -5.95 11.37 -24.23
N THR A 118 -5.80 10.59 -25.29
CA THR A 118 -6.83 10.48 -26.34
C THR A 118 -8.14 9.98 -25.73
N ASN A 119 -8.07 8.92 -24.91
CA ASN A 119 -9.24 8.42 -24.20
C ASN A 119 -9.81 9.45 -23.21
N VAL A 120 -8.96 10.26 -22.56
CA VAL A 120 -9.42 11.35 -21.67
C VAL A 120 -10.21 12.39 -22.45
N ILE A 121 -9.75 12.77 -23.64
CA ILE A 121 -10.38 13.78 -24.50
C ILE A 121 -11.70 13.26 -25.09
N ASP A 122 -11.70 12.00 -25.53
CA ASP A 122 -12.81 11.40 -26.27
C ASP A 122 -13.91 10.82 -25.38
N ARG A 123 -13.67 10.63 -24.08
CA ARG A 123 -14.69 10.09 -23.17
C ARG A 123 -15.87 11.07 -23.05
N LYS A 124 -17.08 10.53 -22.96
CA LYS A 124 -18.32 11.26 -22.64
C LYS A 124 -19.11 10.60 -21.53
N MET A 125 -18.42 10.00 -20.58
CA MET A 125 -19.04 9.42 -19.40
C MET A 125 -18.11 9.52 -18.20
N ASP A 126 -18.71 9.62 -17.02
CA ASP A 126 -18.03 9.49 -15.73
C ASP A 126 -18.64 8.33 -14.94
N LEU A 127 -17.83 7.70 -14.09
CA LEU A 127 -18.30 6.81 -13.03
C LEU A 127 -18.27 7.56 -11.69
N SER A 128 -19.28 7.36 -10.83
CA SER A 128 -19.48 8.15 -9.60
C SER A 128 -18.39 7.97 -8.55
N GLN A 129 -17.59 6.93 -8.69
CA GLN A 129 -16.56 6.57 -7.73
C GLN A 129 -15.29 6.13 -8.45
N ASN A 130 -14.19 6.20 -7.71
CA ASN A 130 -12.87 5.87 -8.25
C ASN A 130 -12.57 4.38 -8.07
N ALA A 131 -12.87 3.79 -6.92
CA ALA A 131 -12.60 2.37 -6.67
C ALA A 131 -13.62 1.81 -5.67
N PHE A 132 -13.73 0.48 -5.62
CA PHE A 132 -14.30 -0.23 -4.47
C PHE A 132 -13.17 -0.67 -3.54
N THR A 133 -13.11 -0.09 -2.35
CA THR A 133 -12.16 -0.49 -1.30
C THR A 133 -12.79 -1.60 -0.47
N CYS A 134 -12.59 -2.85 -0.88
CA CYS A 134 -13.18 -4.02 -0.23
C CYS A 134 -12.53 -4.35 1.12
N ARG A 135 -11.39 -3.72 1.46
CA ARG A 135 -10.62 -3.93 2.71
C ARG A 135 -10.39 -5.42 2.98
N ASP A 136 -10.55 -5.87 4.21
CA ASP A 136 -10.33 -7.23 4.68
C ASP A 136 -11.65 -7.92 5.12
N LEU A 137 -11.56 -9.16 5.59
CA LEU A 137 -12.74 -9.94 6.03
C LEU A 137 -13.38 -9.43 7.33
N ALA A 138 -12.74 -8.50 8.06
CA ALA A 138 -13.30 -7.92 9.28
C ALA A 138 -14.50 -7.01 9.01
N THR A 139 -14.68 -6.61 7.75
CA THR A 139 -15.73 -5.68 7.37
C THR A 139 -17.06 -6.42 7.15
N ASP A 140 -18.16 -5.84 7.65
CA ASP A 140 -19.54 -6.31 7.42
C ASP A 140 -19.95 -6.33 5.93
N TYR A 141 -19.02 -5.98 5.01
CA TYR A 141 -19.27 -5.96 3.57
C TYR A 141 -19.46 -7.36 2.99
N PHE A 142 -18.88 -8.42 3.58
CA PHE A 142 -18.93 -9.76 3.02
C PHE A 142 -19.80 -10.71 3.85
N TYR A 143 -20.94 -11.13 3.29
CA TYR A 143 -21.75 -12.23 3.80
C TYR A 143 -21.49 -13.48 2.95
N ASN A 144 -21.02 -14.58 3.56
CA ASN A 144 -20.60 -15.80 2.86
C ASN A 144 -19.60 -15.54 1.70
N GLY A 145 -18.67 -14.61 1.91
CA GLY A 145 -17.64 -14.27 0.92
C GLY A 145 -18.16 -13.48 -0.30
N VAL A 146 -19.37 -12.92 -0.21
CA VAL A 146 -19.98 -12.06 -1.25
C VAL A 146 -20.32 -10.70 -0.66
N SER A 147 -20.00 -9.64 -1.40
CA SER A 147 -20.33 -8.25 -1.05
C SER A 147 -21.17 -7.57 -2.12
N ASP A 148 -22.13 -6.75 -1.68
CA ASP A 148 -23.02 -5.96 -2.55
C ASP A 148 -22.46 -4.55 -2.75
N TRP A 149 -22.36 -4.12 -4.01
CA TRP A 149 -21.84 -2.81 -4.37
C TRP A 149 -22.73 -2.14 -5.41
N ASN A 150 -22.59 -0.82 -5.51
CA ASN A 150 -23.23 -0.05 -6.53
C ASN A 150 -22.39 1.16 -6.91
N PHE A 151 -22.55 1.63 -8.14
CA PHE A 151 -22.00 2.87 -8.65
C PHE A 151 -22.99 3.51 -9.63
N TYR A 152 -22.72 4.74 -10.07
CA TYR A 152 -23.55 5.43 -11.04
C TYR A 152 -22.76 5.73 -12.31
N ILE A 153 -23.42 5.52 -13.46
CA ILE A 153 -22.93 5.96 -14.76
C ILE A 153 -23.55 7.32 -15.07
N MET A 154 -22.71 8.32 -15.33
CA MET A 154 -23.12 9.64 -15.77
C MET A 154 -22.79 9.79 -17.25
N ASN A 155 -23.81 9.82 -18.11
CA ASN A 155 -23.66 10.07 -19.54
C ASN A 155 -23.49 11.59 -19.79
N LYS A 156 -22.29 12.02 -20.16
CA LYS A 156 -21.96 13.41 -20.50
C LYS A 156 -22.19 13.73 -21.98
N GLY A 157 -22.72 12.79 -22.75
CA GLY A 157 -23.13 13.01 -24.14
C GLY A 157 -24.47 13.73 -24.24
N SER A 158 -24.81 14.19 -25.46
CA SER A 158 -26.05 14.91 -25.76
C SER A 158 -27.26 14.00 -26.03
N SER A 159 -27.05 12.69 -26.18
CA SER A 159 -28.09 11.69 -26.42
C SER A 159 -27.93 10.48 -25.51
N SER A 160 -28.99 9.69 -25.36
CA SER A 160 -28.92 8.43 -24.62
C SER A 160 -27.87 7.50 -25.21
N ALA A 161 -27.17 6.77 -24.35
CA ALA A 161 -26.14 5.80 -24.74
C ALA A 161 -26.33 4.51 -23.94
N THR A 162 -26.03 3.39 -24.60
CA THR A 162 -26.05 2.06 -24.00
C THR A 162 -24.63 1.66 -23.65
N TYR A 163 -24.46 1.11 -22.45
CA TYR A 163 -23.19 0.70 -21.89
C TYR A 163 -23.22 -0.78 -21.57
N LYS A 164 -22.22 -1.51 -22.07
CA LYS A 164 -21.93 -2.89 -21.69
C LYS A 164 -21.08 -2.90 -20.43
N LEU A 165 -21.49 -3.72 -19.47
CA LEU A 165 -20.76 -3.98 -18.23
C LEU A 165 -19.98 -5.28 -18.38
N THR A 166 -18.70 -5.27 -18.04
CA THR A 166 -17.84 -6.45 -18.13
C THR A 166 -16.90 -6.50 -16.92
N HIS A 167 -16.67 -7.70 -16.40
CA HIS A 167 -15.66 -7.93 -15.38
C HIS A 167 -14.33 -8.25 -16.05
N ILE A 168 -13.29 -7.51 -15.70
CA ILE A 168 -11.90 -7.79 -16.09
C ILE A 168 -11.18 -8.30 -14.83
N PRO A 169 -11.00 -9.63 -14.68
CA PRO A 169 -10.28 -10.17 -13.54
C PRO A 169 -8.79 -9.80 -13.61
N ALA A 170 -8.20 -9.51 -12.46
CA ALA A 170 -6.77 -9.24 -12.32
C ALA A 170 -6.10 -10.28 -11.42
N THR A 171 -4.80 -10.46 -11.60
CA THR A 171 -4.02 -11.37 -10.76
C THR A 171 -4.05 -10.96 -9.28
N SER A 172 -4.15 -11.96 -8.40
CA SER A 172 -4.03 -11.76 -6.96
C SER A 172 -2.56 -11.81 -6.55
N VAL A 173 -2.20 -11.07 -5.50
CA VAL A 173 -0.81 -11.01 -5.01
C VAL A 173 -0.69 -11.20 -3.50
N SER A 174 0.39 -11.83 -3.06
CA SER A 174 0.72 -11.99 -1.64
C SER A 174 2.15 -11.55 -1.39
N VAL A 175 2.34 -10.81 -0.30
CA VAL A 175 3.65 -10.30 0.13
C VAL A 175 4.42 -11.32 0.98
N TYR A 176 3.82 -12.47 1.28
CA TYR A 176 4.47 -13.55 2.03
C TYR A 176 4.81 -14.72 1.14
N ASN A 177 5.96 -15.35 1.37
CA ASN A 177 6.24 -16.71 0.96
C ASN A 177 5.49 -17.71 1.89
N ALA A 178 5.47 -19.00 1.52
CA ALA A 178 4.84 -20.04 2.35
C ALA A 178 5.45 -20.16 3.76
N ASP A 179 6.67 -19.66 3.95
CA ASP A 179 7.42 -19.62 5.20
C ASP A 179 7.36 -18.26 5.93
N TRP A 180 6.39 -17.41 5.56
CA TRP A 180 6.15 -16.09 6.17
C TRP A 180 7.28 -15.06 6.01
N SER A 181 8.29 -15.33 5.19
CA SER A 181 9.23 -14.29 4.77
C SER A 181 8.61 -13.38 3.71
N VAL A 182 9.09 -12.12 3.62
CA VAL A 182 8.60 -11.17 2.61
C VAL A 182 9.02 -11.63 1.21
N ALA A 183 8.04 -11.80 0.30
CA ALA A 183 8.25 -12.17 -1.09
C ALA A 183 8.68 -10.95 -1.93
N ARG A 184 9.73 -11.11 -2.76
CA ARG A 184 10.21 -10.11 -3.71
C ARG A 184 10.60 -10.75 -5.05
N PRO A 185 9.91 -10.41 -6.17
CA PRO A 185 8.63 -9.68 -6.20
C PRO A 185 7.53 -10.42 -5.41
N PRO A 186 6.40 -9.77 -5.10
CA PRO A 186 5.25 -10.45 -4.50
C PRO A 186 4.87 -11.71 -5.27
N ARG A 187 4.42 -12.75 -4.57
CA ARG A 187 3.88 -13.94 -5.23
C ARG A 187 2.61 -13.55 -6.00
N VAL A 188 2.42 -14.15 -7.16
CA VAL A 188 1.27 -13.89 -8.05
C VAL A 188 0.45 -15.17 -8.18
N SER A 189 -0.88 -15.04 -8.12
CA SER A 189 -1.83 -16.12 -8.32
C SER A 189 -2.85 -15.77 -9.40
N THR A 190 -3.24 -16.77 -10.20
CA THR A 190 -4.30 -16.68 -11.20
C THR A 190 -5.69 -16.87 -10.60
N GLN A 191 -5.81 -17.15 -9.30
CA GLN A 191 -7.09 -17.16 -8.62
C GLN A 191 -7.60 -15.73 -8.44
N THR A 192 -8.81 -15.46 -8.89
CA THR A 192 -9.38 -14.11 -8.92
C THR A 192 -10.71 -14.05 -8.20
N ALA A 193 -11.06 -12.87 -7.70
CA ALA A 193 -12.44 -12.57 -7.32
C ALA A 193 -13.33 -12.62 -8.57
N THR A 194 -14.63 -12.81 -8.40
CA THR A 194 -15.61 -12.77 -9.49
C THR A 194 -16.61 -11.64 -9.27
N VAL A 195 -17.03 -10.99 -10.36
CA VAL A 195 -18.08 -9.96 -10.31
C VAL A 195 -19.31 -10.42 -11.08
N THR A 196 -20.48 -10.27 -10.47
CA THR A 196 -21.76 -10.53 -11.14
C THR A 196 -22.62 -9.27 -11.19
N PHE A 197 -23.35 -9.12 -12.29
CA PHE A 197 -24.26 -8.01 -12.52
C PHE A 197 -25.68 -8.55 -12.70
N PRO A 198 -26.72 -7.91 -12.12
CA PRO A 198 -28.11 -8.25 -12.43
C PRO A 198 -28.45 -8.01 -13.92
N LYS A 199 -27.78 -7.03 -14.55
CA LYS A 199 -27.88 -6.73 -15.98
C LYS A 199 -26.49 -6.41 -16.51
N THR A 200 -26.14 -6.90 -17.69
CA THR A 200 -24.83 -6.64 -18.33
C THR A 200 -24.88 -5.52 -19.37
N SER A 201 -26.05 -4.93 -19.60
CA SER A 201 -26.27 -3.82 -20.51
C SER A 201 -27.25 -2.82 -19.88
N ILE A 202 -26.95 -1.53 -20.00
CA ILE A 202 -27.77 -0.46 -19.44
C ILE A 202 -27.79 0.75 -20.36
N THR A 203 -28.99 1.31 -20.60
CA THR A 203 -29.15 2.55 -21.35
C THR A 203 -29.31 3.71 -20.39
N VAL A 204 -28.50 4.75 -20.58
CA VAL A 204 -28.43 5.93 -19.71
C VAL A 204 -28.69 7.17 -20.54
N SER A 205 -29.75 7.90 -20.20
CA SER A 205 -30.05 9.21 -20.79
C SER A 205 -28.96 10.24 -20.45
N PRO A 206 -28.81 11.31 -21.25
CA PRO A 206 -27.91 12.40 -20.91
C PRO A 206 -28.12 12.85 -19.47
N SER A 207 -27.04 12.85 -18.68
CA SER A 207 -27.09 13.45 -17.36
C SER A 207 -27.20 14.96 -17.54
N GLY A 208 -28.39 15.51 -17.31
CA GLY A 208 -28.54 16.90 -16.88
C GLY A 208 -27.91 17.09 -15.49
N THR A 209 -28.57 17.83 -14.60
CA THR A 209 -28.12 18.04 -13.19
C THR A 209 -28.29 16.83 -12.26
N GLY A 210 -28.63 15.64 -12.77
CA GLY A 210 -28.91 14.44 -11.97
C GLY A 210 -27.70 13.54 -11.65
N HIS A 211 -27.87 12.64 -10.68
CA HIS A 211 -26.83 11.73 -10.15
C HIS A 211 -26.44 10.53 -11.04
N GLY A 212 -26.83 10.50 -12.32
CA GLY A 212 -26.60 9.37 -13.24
C GLY A 212 -27.53 8.18 -13.00
N THR A 213 -27.25 7.04 -13.64
CA THR A 213 -28.03 5.79 -13.49
C THR A 213 -27.28 4.78 -12.63
N LYS A 214 -27.96 4.26 -11.60
CA LYS A 214 -27.41 3.27 -10.66
C LYS A 214 -27.20 1.91 -11.32
N VAL A 215 -26.03 1.33 -11.08
CA VAL A 215 -25.67 -0.04 -11.42
C VAL A 215 -25.35 -0.78 -10.13
N ASN A 216 -25.98 -1.93 -9.92
CA ASN A 216 -25.66 -2.83 -8.81
C ASN A 216 -24.77 -3.97 -9.31
N LEU A 217 -23.90 -4.48 -8.45
CA LEU A 217 -23.06 -5.64 -8.70
C LEU A 217 -22.78 -6.39 -7.39
N LYS A 218 -22.31 -7.61 -7.50
CA LYS A 218 -21.77 -8.38 -6.38
C LYS A 218 -20.33 -8.76 -6.66
N ILE A 219 -19.47 -8.70 -5.64
CA ILE A 219 -18.08 -9.17 -5.69
C ILE A 219 -17.98 -10.39 -4.78
N LYS A 220 -17.60 -11.54 -5.33
CA LYS A 220 -17.28 -12.76 -4.58
C LYS A 220 -15.75 -12.90 -4.49
N LEU A 221 -15.27 -13.21 -3.30
CA LEU A 221 -13.84 -13.45 -3.03
C LEU A 221 -13.27 -14.59 -3.88
N PRO A 222 -11.95 -14.60 -4.16
CA PRO A 222 -11.29 -15.75 -4.76
C PRO A 222 -11.37 -16.98 -3.85
N GLU A 223 -11.47 -18.18 -4.44
CA GLU A 223 -11.44 -19.47 -3.72
C GLU A 223 -10.01 -19.84 -3.28
N SER A 224 -9.44 -19.01 -2.42
CA SER A 224 -8.09 -19.14 -1.84
C SER A 224 -8.15 -19.23 -0.32
N SER A 225 -7.10 -19.78 0.30
CA SER A 225 -7.00 -19.78 1.76
C SER A 225 -6.89 -18.36 2.30
N SER A 226 -7.71 -18.03 3.31
CA SER A 226 -7.64 -16.76 4.04
C SER A 226 -6.37 -16.61 4.89
N SER A 227 -5.65 -17.71 5.13
CA SER A 227 -4.39 -17.70 5.88
C SER A 227 -3.21 -17.13 5.09
N GLU A 228 -3.32 -17.00 3.76
CA GLU A 228 -2.23 -16.47 2.93
C GLU A 228 -2.35 -14.96 2.64
N PHE A 229 -3.43 -14.32 3.14
CA PHE A 229 -3.66 -12.88 3.07
C PHE A 229 -3.53 -12.31 1.64
N TRP A 230 -4.04 -13.05 0.66
CA TRP A 230 -3.98 -12.65 -0.75
C TRP A 230 -4.71 -11.33 -0.98
N ILE A 231 -4.04 -10.36 -1.58
CA ILE A 231 -4.64 -9.15 -2.13
C ILE A 231 -5.25 -9.52 -3.49
N TYR A 232 -6.57 -9.47 -3.57
CA TYR A 232 -7.31 -9.69 -4.80
C TYR A 232 -7.74 -8.35 -5.39
N SER A 233 -7.84 -8.30 -6.72
CA SER A 233 -8.30 -7.10 -7.42
C SER A 233 -8.93 -7.44 -8.78
N GLY A 234 -9.45 -6.42 -9.44
CA GLY A 234 -9.98 -6.50 -10.79
C GLY A 234 -10.70 -5.20 -11.14
N TYR A 235 -11.36 -5.18 -12.30
CA TYR A 235 -12.01 -3.98 -12.82
C TYR A 235 -13.42 -4.29 -13.30
N ILE A 236 -14.34 -3.42 -12.96
CA ILE A 236 -15.62 -3.28 -13.67
C ILE A 236 -15.33 -2.36 -14.84
N GLN A 237 -15.38 -2.90 -16.06
CA GLN A 237 -15.24 -2.11 -17.27
C GLN A 237 -16.62 -1.76 -17.83
N VAL A 238 -16.83 -0.46 -18.06
CA VAL A 238 -18.05 0.09 -18.65
C VAL A 238 -17.72 0.57 -20.05
N THR A 239 -18.26 -0.12 -21.06
CA THR A 239 -17.95 0.14 -22.47
C THR A 239 -19.19 0.68 -23.19
N PRO A 240 -19.16 1.91 -23.76
CA PRO A 240 -20.25 2.39 -24.60
C PRO A 240 -20.40 1.52 -25.85
N THR A 241 -21.59 0.97 -26.09
CA THR A 241 -21.91 0.16 -27.29
C THR A 241 -22.71 0.95 -28.33
N THR A 242 -23.40 2.01 -27.90
CA THR A 242 -24.13 2.94 -28.78
C THR A 242 -23.71 4.39 -28.49
N GLY A 243 -24.14 5.31 -29.34
CA GLY A 243 -23.69 6.71 -29.31
C GLY A 243 -22.38 6.92 -30.08
N THR A 244 -21.94 8.17 -30.13
CA THR A 244 -20.79 8.66 -30.93
C THR A 244 -19.42 8.29 -30.39
N TYR A 245 -19.34 7.75 -29.18
CA TYR A 245 -18.08 7.51 -28.47
C TYR A 245 -17.96 6.04 -28.04
N ARG A 246 -16.72 5.54 -27.93
CA ARG A 246 -16.41 4.12 -27.72
C ARG A 246 -15.36 3.88 -26.63
N VAL A 247 -14.99 4.89 -25.86
CA VAL A 247 -13.92 4.80 -24.84
C VAL A 247 -14.41 4.04 -23.61
N PRO A 248 -13.84 2.86 -23.29
CA PRO A 248 -14.15 2.15 -22.05
C PRO A 248 -13.66 2.92 -20.83
N GLN A 249 -14.41 2.84 -19.73
CA GLN A 249 -13.98 3.34 -18.41
C GLN A 249 -13.80 2.16 -17.46
N ASN A 250 -12.74 2.20 -16.64
CA ASN A 250 -12.43 1.17 -15.65
C ASN A 250 -12.76 1.67 -14.25
N LEU A 251 -13.49 0.86 -13.49
CA LEU A 251 -13.74 1.02 -12.06
C LEU A 251 -13.11 -0.16 -11.31
N PRO A 252 -11.93 0.03 -10.71
CA PRO A 252 -11.25 -1.03 -9.97
C PRO A 252 -11.93 -1.40 -8.65
N TYR A 253 -11.65 -2.61 -8.19
CA TYR A 253 -11.82 -3.02 -6.80
C TYR A 253 -10.54 -3.66 -6.27
N LEU A 254 -10.30 -3.53 -4.97
CA LEU A 254 -9.19 -4.16 -4.28
C LEU A 254 -9.60 -4.54 -2.86
N GLY A 255 -9.21 -5.73 -2.43
CA GLY A 255 -9.34 -6.18 -1.04
C GLY A 255 -8.35 -7.28 -0.70
N MET A 256 -8.40 -7.76 0.54
CA MET A 256 -7.58 -8.82 1.08
C MET A 256 -8.45 -10.00 1.53
N ASN A 257 -8.07 -11.20 1.12
CA ASN A 257 -8.67 -12.43 1.62
C ASN A 257 -7.96 -12.85 2.92
N GLY A 258 -8.51 -12.42 4.05
CA GLY A 258 -8.00 -12.65 5.40
C GLY A 258 -8.41 -11.52 6.34
N PHE A 259 -8.13 -11.65 7.63
CA PHE A 259 -8.29 -10.56 8.60
C PHE A 259 -6.95 -9.83 8.76
N TYR A 260 -6.90 -8.52 8.49
CA TYR A 260 -5.64 -7.78 8.49
C TYR A 260 -4.99 -7.75 9.87
N ARG A 261 -5.82 -7.74 10.91
CA ARG A 261 -5.38 -7.81 12.31
C ARG A 261 -4.61 -9.10 12.63
N ASP A 262 -4.88 -10.16 11.89
CA ASP A 262 -4.31 -11.49 12.14
C ASP A 262 -3.03 -11.72 11.31
N MET A 263 -2.66 -10.80 10.42
CA MET A 263 -1.38 -10.87 9.74
C MET A 263 -0.24 -10.84 10.76
N PRO A 264 0.76 -11.75 10.63
CA PRO A 264 1.96 -11.69 11.45
C PRO A 264 2.66 -10.33 11.27
N LEU A 265 3.14 -9.74 12.38
CA LEU A 265 3.94 -8.52 12.36
C LEU A 265 5.44 -8.80 12.19
N PHE A 266 5.87 -10.01 12.57
CA PHE A 266 7.23 -10.50 12.50
C PHE A 266 7.28 -11.75 11.62
N THR A 267 8.41 -11.99 10.97
CA THR A 267 8.68 -13.26 10.28
C THR A 267 9.43 -14.20 11.20
N GLU A 268 9.07 -15.49 11.18
CA GLU A 268 9.74 -16.53 11.98
C GLU A 268 11.19 -16.79 11.51
N LYS A 269 11.56 -16.34 10.30
CA LYS A 269 12.91 -16.52 9.76
C LYS A 269 13.96 -15.61 10.35
N THR A 270 13.56 -14.40 10.71
CA THR A 270 14.47 -13.45 11.34
C THR A 270 14.30 -13.63 12.83
N PHE A 271 15.35 -14.00 13.56
CA PHE A 271 15.33 -14.23 15.01
C PHE A 271 15.01 -12.96 15.85
N VAL A 272 14.38 -11.95 15.26
CA VAL A 272 13.98 -10.66 15.84
C VAL A 272 12.44 -10.62 16.00
N PRO A 273 11.87 -9.84 16.94
CA PRO A 273 12.54 -8.88 17.82
C PRO A 273 13.48 -9.55 18.84
N LEU A 274 14.65 -8.95 19.04
CA LEU A 274 15.65 -9.42 20.02
C LEU A 274 16.37 -8.26 20.71
N LEU A 275 16.83 -8.51 21.94
CA LEU A 275 17.64 -7.57 22.71
C LEU A 275 19.12 -7.72 22.28
N VAL A 276 19.80 -6.60 22.11
CA VAL A 276 21.19 -6.47 21.68
C VAL A 276 21.94 -5.64 22.72
N ASP A 277 23.16 -6.04 23.04
CA ASP A 277 24.08 -5.20 23.81
C ASP A 277 24.61 -4.08 22.93
N GLY A 278 24.28 -2.82 23.24
CA GLY A 278 24.70 -1.67 22.47
C GLY A 278 26.22 -1.47 22.39
N ALA A 279 26.99 -2.02 23.33
CA ALA A 279 28.46 -1.88 23.32
C ALA A 279 29.12 -2.93 22.43
N THR A 280 28.58 -4.14 22.39
CA THR A 280 29.22 -5.29 21.70
C THR A 280 28.52 -5.70 20.41
N GLY A 281 27.27 -5.27 20.20
CA GLY A 281 26.42 -5.71 19.09
C GLY A 281 25.91 -7.15 19.25
N ASN A 282 26.19 -7.82 20.37
CA ASN A 282 25.80 -9.20 20.59
C ASN A 282 24.33 -9.35 20.96
N ALA A 283 23.68 -10.36 20.40
CA ALA A 283 22.32 -10.75 20.77
C ALA A 283 22.28 -11.28 22.21
N ILE A 284 21.26 -10.85 22.96
CA ILE A 284 20.96 -11.27 24.33
C ILE A 284 19.67 -12.07 24.30
N THR A 285 19.77 -13.37 24.57
CA THR A 285 18.65 -14.32 24.55
C THR A 285 18.28 -14.83 25.95
N THR A 286 19.07 -14.49 26.96
CA THR A 286 18.90 -14.95 28.35
C THR A 286 18.73 -13.79 29.32
N ASN A 287 18.11 -14.06 30.46
CA ASN A 287 17.95 -13.08 31.54
C ASN A 287 19.28 -12.79 32.26
N GLY A 288 19.42 -11.59 32.80
CA GLY A 288 20.47 -11.22 33.75
C GLY A 288 21.60 -10.35 33.20
N THR A 289 21.57 -9.97 31.92
CA THR A 289 22.55 -9.03 31.37
C THR A 289 22.52 -7.70 32.12
N LYS A 290 23.70 -7.15 32.42
CA LYS A 290 23.84 -5.88 33.14
C LYS A 290 24.14 -4.74 32.15
N PHE A 291 23.43 -3.63 32.31
CA PHE A 291 23.66 -2.40 31.58
C PHE A 291 24.00 -1.27 32.54
N THR A 292 25.19 -0.70 32.36
CA THR A 292 25.68 0.45 33.14
C THR A 292 25.05 1.76 32.69
N MET A 293 24.41 1.78 31.51
CA MET A 293 23.84 2.98 30.88
C MET A 293 24.88 4.08 30.61
N SER A 294 26.13 3.68 30.33
CA SER A 294 27.24 4.59 30.02
C SER A 294 28.09 4.02 28.88
N ASN A 295 28.77 4.90 28.13
CA ASN A 295 29.72 4.52 27.07
C ASN A 295 29.15 3.51 26.04
N GLY A 296 27.87 3.64 25.68
CA GLY A 296 27.21 2.75 24.74
C GLY A 296 26.79 1.39 25.31
N ASN A 297 27.09 1.07 26.58
CA ASN A 297 26.58 -0.11 27.26
C ASN A 297 25.13 0.11 27.70
N VAL A 298 24.25 0.05 26.71
CA VAL A 298 22.80 0.25 26.79
C VAL A 298 22.06 -0.88 26.08
N PRO A 299 20.81 -1.17 26.48
CA PRO A 299 19.97 -2.10 25.76
C PRO A 299 19.53 -1.49 24.41
N VAL A 300 19.74 -2.25 23.34
CA VAL A 300 19.26 -1.96 21.98
C VAL A 300 18.28 -3.06 21.58
N VAL A 301 17.15 -2.72 20.96
CA VAL A 301 16.20 -3.72 20.44
C VAL A 301 16.23 -3.70 18.93
N ALA A 302 16.59 -4.82 18.33
CA ALA A 302 16.52 -5.02 16.89
C ALA A 302 15.19 -5.68 16.54
N PHE A 303 14.45 -5.17 15.55
CA PHE A 303 13.19 -5.74 15.09
C PHE A 303 12.96 -5.53 13.58
N GLN A 304 12.14 -6.38 12.98
CA GLN A 304 11.74 -6.27 11.57
C GLN A 304 10.22 -6.33 11.47
N LEU A 305 9.60 -5.35 10.83
CA LEU A 305 8.17 -5.42 10.55
C LEU A 305 7.93 -5.93 9.13
N VAL A 306 7.05 -6.90 8.96
CA VAL A 306 6.64 -7.40 7.63
C VAL A 306 5.42 -6.67 7.06
N VAL A 307 4.60 -6.09 7.95
CA VAL A 307 3.51 -5.14 7.64
C VAL A 307 3.72 -3.85 8.42
N PRO A 308 3.27 -2.69 7.90
CA PRO A 308 3.41 -1.42 8.60
C PRO A 308 2.62 -1.37 9.91
N ALA A 309 3.13 -0.66 10.91
CA ALA A 309 2.46 -0.43 12.19
C ALA A 309 2.12 1.06 12.39
N SER A 310 0.86 1.40 12.66
CA SER A 310 0.43 2.81 12.86
C SER A 310 0.90 3.43 14.19
N ARG A 311 1.31 2.60 15.14
CA ARG A 311 1.78 3.04 16.46
C ARG A 311 2.72 2.01 17.06
N ILE A 312 3.78 2.49 17.69
CA ILE A 312 4.68 1.68 18.51
C ILE A 312 4.70 2.31 19.90
N ARG A 313 4.50 1.48 20.92
CA ARG A 313 4.59 1.89 22.32
C ARG A 313 5.62 1.05 23.04
N ILE A 314 6.51 1.71 23.75
CA ILE A 314 7.57 1.09 24.53
C ILE A 314 7.36 1.49 25.98
N LYS A 315 7.27 0.50 26.85
CA LYS A 315 7.14 0.71 28.29
C LYS A 315 8.25 -0.03 29.03
N VAL A 316 8.66 0.52 30.15
CA VAL A 316 9.55 -0.18 31.08
C VAL A 316 8.71 -0.91 32.13
N VAL A 317 9.04 -2.17 32.36
CA VAL A 317 8.30 -3.08 33.23
C VAL A 317 9.25 -3.66 34.26
N LYS A 318 8.85 -3.67 35.54
CA LYS A 318 9.67 -4.26 36.60
C LYS A 318 9.67 -5.77 36.48
N ALA A 319 10.83 -6.40 36.64
CA ALA A 319 10.95 -7.86 36.55
C ALA A 319 10.00 -8.55 37.54
N GLY A 320 9.32 -9.60 37.07
CA GLY A 320 8.33 -10.35 37.87
C GLY A 320 6.94 -9.72 37.91
N THR A 321 6.69 -8.64 37.17
CA THR A 321 5.37 -8.02 37.02
C THR A 321 5.00 -7.88 35.54
N THR A 322 3.70 -7.78 35.25
CA THR A 322 3.19 -7.41 33.91
C THR A 322 2.72 -5.96 33.84
N THR A 323 2.59 -5.28 35.00
CA THR A 323 2.16 -3.89 35.09
C THR A 323 3.29 -2.96 34.69
N PRO A 324 3.09 -2.12 33.65
CA PRO A 324 4.11 -1.15 33.26
C PRO A 324 4.43 -0.17 34.38
N HIS A 325 5.71 0.06 34.62
CA HIS A 325 6.17 1.03 35.61
C HIS A 325 6.05 2.46 35.08
N ALA A 326 6.49 2.68 33.84
CA ALA A 326 6.40 3.96 33.16
C ALA A 326 6.50 3.78 31.64
N SER A 327 6.27 4.88 30.91
CA SER A 327 6.47 4.91 29.47
C SER A 327 7.91 5.26 29.12
N VAL A 328 8.39 4.67 28.05
CA VAL A 328 9.68 4.97 27.42
C VAL A 328 9.45 5.67 26.09
N GLU A 329 8.44 5.21 25.35
CA GLU A 329 7.99 5.83 24.11
C GLU A 329 6.51 5.53 23.85
N ASP A 330 5.78 6.51 23.31
CA ASP A 330 4.40 6.36 22.89
C ASP A 330 4.17 7.24 21.66
N ALA A 331 4.86 6.92 20.58
CA ALA A 331 4.85 7.71 19.36
C ALA A 331 3.75 7.24 18.40
N TYR A 332 2.96 8.20 17.93
CA TYR A 332 2.11 8.02 16.76
C TYR A 332 2.96 8.20 15.52
N TYR A 333 2.86 7.24 14.61
CA TYR A 333 3.57 7.28 13.33
C TYR A 333 2.54 7.38 12.21
N ASP A 334 2.86 8.13 11.15
CA ASP A 334 2.19 8.00 9.85
C ASP A 334 2.61 6.67 9.20
N TYR A 335 2.33 5.57 9.89
CA TYR A 335 2.77 4.20 9.67
C TYR A 335 4.29 4.00 9.68
N PHE A 336 4.78 3.38 10.76
CA PHE A 336 6.14 2.87 10.83
C PHE A 336 6.33 1.78 9.77
N GLN A 337 7.31 1.99 8.89
CA GLN A 337 7.46 1.22 7.66
C GLN A 337 7.89 -0.23 7.93
N ARG A 338 7.47 -1.13 7.04
CA ARG A 338 7.99 -2.49 6.97
C ARG A 338 9.44 -2.50 6.48
N ASN A 339 10.20 -3.52 6.88
CA ASN A 339 11.56 -3.75 6.40
C ASN A 339 11.62 -5.06 5.66
N VAL A 340 12.64 -5.21 4.81
CA VAL A 340 12.88 -6.46 4.10
C VAL A 340 14.29 -6.94 4.37
N TYR A 341 14.43 -8.20 4.75
CA TYR A 341 15.70 -8.79 5.15
C TYR A 341 16.79 -8.74 4.07
N GLN A 342 16.42 -8.55 2.80
CA GLN A 342 17.31 -8.56 1.64
C GLN A 342 17.77 -7.16 1.19
N THR A 343 17.66 -6.14 2.05
CA THR A 343 18.16 -4.77 1.78
C THR A 343 19.34 -4.42 2.69
N THR A 344 19.99 -3.28 2.42
CA THR A 344 21.12 -2.77 3.20
C THR A 344 20.79 -2.57 4.69
N ASP A 345 19.52 -2.28 5.03
CA ASP A 345 19.04 -2.13 6.41
C ASP A 345 17.88 -3.09 6.71
N PRO A 346 18.16 -4.35 7.07
CA PRO A 346 17.13 -5.38 7.27
C PRO A 346 16.32 -5.21 8.57
N TYR A 347 16.81 -4.39 9.51
CA TYR A 347 16.27 -4.24 10.86
C TYR A 347 16.13 -2.77 11.25
N TRP A 348 15.12 -2.50 12.06
CA TRP A 348 15.04 -1.31 12.89
C TRP A 348 15.78 -1.56 14.18
N PHE A 349 16.49 -0.55 14.67
CA PHE A 349 17.15 -0.57 15.96
C PHE A 349 16.56 0.53 16.84
N TYR A 350 16.12 0.14 18.03
CA TYR A 350 15.70 1.05 19.07
C TYR A 350 16.70 1.05 20.23
N THR A 351 17.38 2.16 20.45
CA THR A 351 18.36 2.30 21.53
C THR A 351 17.72 2.96 22.74
N TRP A 352 17.64 2.26 23.86
CA TRP A 352 17.10 2.82 25.09
C TRP A 352 18.20 3.30 26.03
N GLN A 353 18.27 4.62 26.25
CA GLN A 353 19.28 5.27 27.11
C GLN A 353 18.97 5.17 28.62
N GLY A 354 18.02 4.31 29.02
CA GLY A 354 17.65 4.12 30.42
C GLY A 354 16.75 5.22 31.01
N ASN A 355 16.09 6.01 30.16
CA ASN A 355 15.20 7.11 30.56
C ASN A 355 13.72 6.72 30.42
N MET A 356 12.86 7.28 31.25
CA MET A 356 11.40 7.07 31.23
C MET A 356 10.67 8.37 31.53
N TYR A 357 9.36 8.40 31.22
CA TYR A 357 8.47 9.48 31.62
C TYR A 357 7.17 8.92 32.19
N HIS A 358 6.60 9.63 33.17
CA HIS A 358 5.32 9.26 33.76
C HIS A 358 4.18 9.81 32.88
N TYR A 359 3.15 8.98 32.63
CA TYR A 359 1.98 9.37 31.84
C TYR A 359 1.29 10.64 32.36
N GLN A 360 1.42 10.93 33.65
CA GLN A 360 0.80 12.07 34.32
C GLN A 360 1.62 13.37 34.15
N THR A 361 2.93 13.27 33.87
CA THR A 361 3.84 14.42 33.65
C THR A 361 4.81 14.13 32.49
N PRO A 362 4.38 14.21 31.22
CA PRO A 362 5.18 13.81 30.06
C PRO A 362 6.47 14.62 29.82
N GLN A 363 6.66 15.74 30.52
CA GLN A 363 7.82 16.64 30.39
C GLN A 363 9.03 16.18 31.24
N ASP A 364 8.82 15.31 32.23
CA ASP A 364 9.87 14.87 33.15
C ASP A 364 10.53 13.59 32.63
N ILE A 365 11.59 13.75 31.82
CA ILE A 365 12.48 12.64 31.47
C ILE A 365 13.32 12.31 32.70
N ILE A 366 13.04 11.18 33.33
CA ILE A 366 13.77 10.70 34.52
C ILE A 366 14.52 9.40 34.22
N PRO A 367 15.71 9.19 34.80
CA PRO A 367 16.41 7.92 34.67
C PRO A 367 15.64 6.83 35.44
N VAL A 368 15.48 5.66 34.82
CA VAL A 368 14.95 4.48 35.51
C VAL A 368 15.86 4.13 36.71
N PRO A 369 15.35 3.74 37.88
CA PRO A 369 16.20 3.31 38.99
C PRO A 369 17.03 2.06 38.65
N ASN A 370 18.16 1.88 39.36
CA ASN A 370 18.88 0.61 39.32
C ASN A 370 17.96 -0.54 39.76
N GLY A 371 18.07 -1.68 39.09
CA GLY A 371 17.20 -2.82 39.34
C GLY A 371 17.00 -3.71 38.11
N LYS A 372 16.09 -4.69 38.23
CA LYS A 372 15.78 -5.64 37.17
C LYS A 372 14.53 -5.21 36.39
N TRP A 373 14.66 -5.13 35.07
CA TRP A 373 13.68 -4.53 34.18
C TRP A 373 13.52 -5.33 32.89
N GLN A 374 12.40 -5.10 32.20
CA GLN A 374 12.13 -5.52 30.83
C GLN A 374 11.57 -4.32 30.05
N LEU A 375 11.79 -4.31 28.74
CA LEU A 375 11.04 -3.43 27.85
C LEU A 375 9.88 -4.21 27.24
N GLN A 376 8.69 -3.63 27.33
CA GLN A 376 7.49 -4.10 26.64
C GLN A 376 7.31 -3.27 25.38
N PHE A 377 7.41 -3.91 24.21
CA PHE A 377 7.07 -3.32 22.93
C PHE A 377 5.65 -3.72 22.56
N SER A 378 4.82 -2.74 22.21
CA SER A 378 3.47 -2.93 21.69
C SER A 378 3.38 -2.33 20.29
N PHE A 379 3.11 -3.16 19.29
CA PHE A 379 2.97 -2.77 17.89
C PHE A 379 1.50 -2.84 17.48
N ALA A 380 0.93 -1.75 16.97
CA ALA A 380 -0.47 -1.76 16.54
C ALA A 380 -0.67 -2.74 15.37
N ARG A 381 -1.68 -3.61 15.49
CA ARG A 381 -2.08 -4.56 14.44
C ARG A 381 -2.82 -3.83 13.31
N GLY A 382 -2.91 -4.47 12.13
CA GLY A 382 -3.75 -4.00 11.03
C GLY A 382 -5.19 -3.76 11.49
N TYR A 383 -5.72 -2.55 11.29
CA TYR A 383 -7.03 -2.09 11.78
C TYR A 383 -7.27 -2.28 13.31
N GLY A 384 -6.23 -2.50 14.10
CA GLY A 384 -6.34 -2.64 15.55
C GLY A 384 -6.92 -1.38 16.18
N LYS A 385 -7.92 -1.51 17.05
CA LYS A 385 -8.46 -0.38 17.81
C LYS A 385 -7.41 0.09 18.81
N VAL A 386 -6.74 1.20 18.50
CA VAL A 386 -5.65 1.79 19.28
C VAL A 386 -6.03 2.05 20.76
N ASN A 387 -7.32 2.23 21.04
CA ASN A 387 -7.89 2.46 22.37
C ASN A 387 -8.22 1.16 23.15
N ASN A 388 -8.18 -0.02 22.51
CA ASN A 388 -8.37 -1.31 23.16
C ASN A 388 -7.04 -2.08 23.15
N PHE A 389 -6.31 -2.01 24.26
CA PHE A 389 -4.94 -2.51 24.37
C PHE A 389 -4.82 -4.03 24.15
N TYR A 390 -5.81 -4.82 24.56
CA TYR A 390 -5.73 -6.29 24.50
C TYR A 390 -5.97 -6.88 23.11
N ASP A 391 -6.71 -6.15 22.26
CA ASP A 391 -7.10 -6.62 20.92
C ASP A 391 -6.44 -5.81 19.79
N GLY A 392 -5.82 -4.67 20.13
CA GLY A 392 -5.25 -3.74 19.16
C GLY A 392 -3.76 -3.92 18.86
N TYR A 393 -3.01 -4.66 19.70
CA TYR A 393 -1.55 -4.71 19.63
C TYR A 393 -0.99 -6.13 19.59
N HIS A 394 0.18 -6.27 18.98
CA HIS A 394 1.10 -7.38 19.23
C HIS A 394 2.11 -6.92 20.28
N ILE A 395 2.27 -7.72 21.34
CA ILE A 395 3.11 -7.39 22.48
C ILE A 395 4.30 -8.33 22.52
N TRP A 396 5.50 -7.76 22.63
CA TRP A 396 6.75 -8.48 22.83
C TRP A 396 7.51 -7.91 24.01
N TYR A 397 8.24 -8.77 24.73
CA TYR A 397 9.07 -8.39 25.87
C TYR A 397 10.52 -8.78 25.64
N THR A 398 11.45 -7.91 26.01
CA THR A 398 12.86 -8.28 26.10
C THR A 398 13.07 -9.34 27.20
N PRO A 399 14.19 -10.09 27.16
CA PRO A 399 14.71 -10.75 28.36
C PRO A 399 14.84 -9.74 29.52
N VAL A 400 14.77 -10.25 30.74
CA VAL A 400 15.01 -9.44 31.95
C VAL A 400 16.49 -9.04 31.97
N PHE A 401 16.76 -7.74 32.09
CA PHE A 401 18.10 -7.20 32.26
C PHE A 401 18.19 -6.36 33.53
N GLU A 402 19.40 -6.09 33.99
CA GLU A 402 19.67 -5.27 35.17
C GLU A 402 20.25 -3.92 34.75
N VAL A 403 19.65 -2.86 35.27
CA VAL A 403 20.21 -1.51 35.21
C VAL A 403 21.10 -1.32 36.42
N ALA A 404 22.39 -1.11 36.19
CA ALA A 404 23.42 -1.06 37.21
C ALA A 404 24.34 0.14 36.98
N ARG A 405 23.79 1.35 37.12
CA ARG A 405 24.59 2.58 37.11
C ARG A 405 25.52 2.59 38.33
N SER A 406 26.76 3.01 38.13
CA SER A 406 27.63 3.37 39.25
C SER A 406 26.92 4.44 40.09
N SER A 407 26.86 4.25 41.41
CA SER A 407 26.52 5.34 42.32
C SER A 407 27.48 6.49 42.04
N LEU A 408 26.93 7.68 41.74
CA LEU A 408 27.70 8.91 41.69
C LEU A 408 28.32 9.20 43.06
#